data_AF-A0A355AND0-F1
#
_entry.id   AF-A0A355AND0-F1
#
_cell.length_a   1.000
_cell.length_b   1.000
_cell.length_c   1.000
_cell.angle_alpha   90.00
_cell.angle_beta   90.00
_cell.angle_gamma   90.00
#
_symmetry.space_group_name_H-M   'P 1'
#
loop_
_entity.id
_entity.type
_entity.pdbx_description
1 polymer ?
#
loop_
_entity_poly.entity_id
_entity_poly.type
_entity_poly.pdbx_seq_one_letter_code
_entity_poly.pdbx_strand_id
1 'polypeptide(L)'
;RSDFLERYELIYGKGASLPWAKLEAVTFRIRAFARTPKPDLKPKETRELCVDPAAHISDRSIYWSDPRQTIDTPIYSGARLVSGNQVCGPAVIETTDTTLVVHPGRRVDVDLFGNFVLSLA
;
A
#
# COMPACT_ATOMS: atom_id res chain seq x y z
N ARG A 1 -12.75 -33.71 -12.14
CA ARG A 1 -13.34 -33.33 -13.45
C ARG A 1 -14.22 -32.09 -13.29
N SER A 2 -15.24 -32.12 -12.42
CA SER A 2 -16.05 -30.95 -12.05
C SER A 2 -15.22 -29.71 -11.75
N ASP A 3 -14.22 -29.84 -10.88
CA ASP A 3 -13.40 -28.72 -10.41
C ASP A 3 -12.56 -28.10 -11.55
N PHE A 4 -12.13 -28.92 -12.51
CA PHE A 4 -11.45 -28.44 -13.70
C PHE A 4 -12.41 -27.62 -14.57
N LEU A 5 -13.61 -28.14 -14.83
CA LEU A 5 -14.60 -27.46 -15.68
C LEU A 5 -15.01 -26.12 -15.06
N GLU A 6 -15.34 -26.11 -13.77
CA GLU A 6 -15.69 -24.88 -13.03
C GLU A 6 -14.57 -23.84 -13.10
N ARG A 7 -13.33 -24.25 -12.81
CA ARG A 7 -12.18 -23.33 -12.83
C ARG A 7 -11.82 -22.86 -14.24
N TYR A 8 -12.03 -23.71 -15.24
CA TYR A 8 -11.85 -23.35 -16.64
C TYR A 8 -12.88 -22.31 -17.07
N GLU A 9 -14.15 -22.46 -16.70
CA GLU A 9 -15.19 -21.43 -16.98
C GLU A 9 -14.96 -20.14 -16.20
N LEU A 10 -14.40 -20.21 -15.00
CA LEU A 10 -14.05 -19.02 -14.23
C LEU A 10 -12.92 -18.21 -14.90
N ILE A 11 -11.96 -18.89 -15.54
CA ILE A 11 -10.84 -18.24 -16.22
C ILE A 11 -11.22 -17.79 -17.64
N TYR A 12 -11.98 -18.60 -18.37
CA TYR A 12 -12.23 -18.43 -19.81
C TYR A 12 -13.67 -18.07 -20.18
N GLY A 13 -14.60 -18.06 -19.22
CA GLY A 13 -16.00 -17.72 -19.41
C GLY A 13 -16.95 -18.93 -19.31
N LYS A 14 -18.18 -18.64 -18.85
CA LYS A 14 -19.25 -19.63 -18.71
C LYS A 14 -19.56 -20.32 -20.04
N GLY A 15 -19.62 -21.65 -20.02
CA GLY A 15 -19.86 -22.47 -21.22
C GLY A 15 -18.61 -22.79 -22.06
N ALA A 16 -17.43 -22.25 -21.72
CA ALA A 16 -16.19 -22.52 -22.46
C ALA A 16 -15.59 -23.91 -22.18
N SER A 17 -16.08 -24.63 -21.16
CA SER A 17 -15.44 -25.86 -20.65
C SER A 17 -15.68 -27.12 -21.48
N LEU A 18 -16.53 -27.05 -22.54
CA LEU A 18 -16.88 -28.16 -23.44
C LEU A 18 -17.00 -29.49 -22.68
N PRO A 19 -17.99 -29.66 -21.77
CA PRO A 19 -18.03 -30.75 -20.80
C PRO A 19 -18.09 -32.17 -21.40
N TRP A 20 -18.45 -32.25 -22.69
CA TRP A 20 -18.54 -33.43 -23.52
C TRP A 20 -17.18 -33.86 -24.11
N ALA A 21 -16.18 -32.98 -24.13
CA ALA A 21 -14.83 -33.30 -24.56
C ALA A 21 -14.11 -34.19 -23.54
N LYS A 22 -13.18 -35.02 -24.02
CA LYS A 22 -12.32 -35.84 -23.17
C LYS A 22 -11.29 -34.93 -22.49
N LEU A 23 -11.20 -35.04 -21.17
CA LEU A 23 -10.20 -34.32 -20.39
C LEU A 23 -8.85 -35.05 -20.48
N GLU A 24 -7.78 -34.30 -20.75
CA GLU A 24 -6.40 -34.79 -20.77
C GLU A 24 -5.54 -34.03 -19.77
N ALA A 25 -4.82 -34.76 -18.92
CA ALA A 25 -3.89 -34.19 -17.97
C ALA A 25 -2.47 -34.22 -18.55
N VAL A 26 -1.98 -33.06 -18.98
CA VAL A 26 -0.69 -32.95 -19.69
C VAL A 26 0.48 -32.70 -18.74
N THR A 27 0.27 -31.93 -17.67
CA THR A 27 1.33 -31.50 -16.76
C THR A 27 0.95 -31.73 -15.31
N PHE A 28 1.81 -32.42 -14.57
CA PHE A 28 1.70 -32.59 -13.13
C PHE A 28 2.74 -31.70 -12.45
N ARG A 29 2.28 -30.83 -11.53
CA ARG A 29 3.17 -29.94 -10.75
C ARG A 29 2.99 -30.20 -9.27
N ILE A 30 4.08 -30.47 -8.59
CA ILE A 30 4.14 -30.56 -7.13
C ILE A 30 4.61 -29.22 -6.58
N ARG A 31 3.95 -28.74 -5.53
CA ARG A 31 4.45 -27.64 -4.70
C ARG A 31 4.66 -28.16 -3.28
N ALA A 32 5.90 -28.11 -2.81
CA ALA A 32 6.28 -28.46 -1.45
C ALA A 32 6.72 -27.21 -0.70
N PHE A 33 6.43 -27.14 0.60
CA PHE A 33 6.78 -26.01 1.46
C PHE A 33 7.28 -26.53 2.81
N ALA A 34 8.24 -25.83 3.42
CA ALA A 34 8.66 -26.04 4.80
C ALA A 34 8.30 -24.80 5.63
N ARG A 35 8.01 -25.00 6.92
CA ARG A 35 7.78 -23.87 7.83
C ARG A 35 9.12 -23.25 8.22
N THR A 36 9.26 -21.96 7.97
CA THR A 36 10.35 -21.15 8.50
C THR A 36 9.82 -20.17 9.54
N PRO A 37 10.65 -19.75 10.51
CA PRO A 37 10.30 -18.64 11.38
C PRO A 37 9.94 -17.41 10.54
N LYS A 38 8.76 -16.84 10.77
CA LYS A 38 8.33 -15.59 10.15
C LYS A 38 8.53 -14.46 11.15
N PRO A 39 8.90 -13.24 10.70
CA PRO A 39 8.88 -12.07 11.57
C PRO A 39 7.48 -11.90 12.18
N ASP A 40 7.45 -11.65 13.49
CA ASP A 40 6.21 -11.34 14.22
C ASP A 40 5.94 -9.84 14.13
N LEU A 41 5.07 -9.46 13.19
CA LEU A 41 4.66 -8.07 12.99
C LEU A 41 3.58 -7.72 14.02
N LYS A 42 3.95 -7.00 15.07
CA LYS A 42 3.02 -6.56 16.11
C LYS A 42 2.48 -5.16 15.80
N PRO A 43 1.15 -4.95 15.85
CA PRO A 43 0.60 -3.61 15.78
C PRO A 43 1.00 -2.81 17.03
N LYS A 44 1.12 -1.49 16.88
CA LYS A 44 1.21 -0.56 18.00
C LYS A 44 -0.12 -0.57 18.77
N GLU A 45 -0.01 -0.54 20.10
CA GLU A 45 -1.17 -0.57 21.00
C GLU A 45 -1.86 0.79 21.11
N THR A 46 -1.11 1.87 20.88
CA THR A 46 -1.58 3.24 21.03
C THR A 46 -1.57 3.98 19.70
N ARG A 47 -2.44 4.98 19.61
CA ARG A 47 -2.47 5.95 18.53
C ARG A 47 -2.21 7.33 19.11
N GLU A 48 -1.38 8.09 18.44
CA GLU A 48 -1.18 9.51 18.74
C GLU A 48 -1.74 10.31 17.56
N LEU A 49 -2.78 11.10 17.82
CA LEU A 49 -3.44 11.89 16.78
C LEU A 49 -2.66 13.18 16.50
N CYS A 50 -1.98 13.71 17.52
CA CYS A 50 -1.14 14.89 17.35
C CYS A 50 0.21 14.47 16.77
N VAL A 51 0.56 15.08 15.63
CA VAL A 51 1.90 14.97 15.06
C VAL A 51 2.88 15.73 15.96
N ASP A 52 4.00 15.10 16.30
CA ASP A 52 5.11 15.78 17.01
C ASP A 52 5.55 17.01 16.21
N PRO A 53 5.54 18.23 16.78
CA PRO A 53 6.03 19.42 16.09
C PRO A 53 7.47 19.27 15.56
N ALA A 54 8.31 18.48 16.22
CA ALA A 54 9.67 18.20 15.76
C ALA A 54 9.73 17.24 14.55
N ALA A 55 8.60 16.65 14.14
CA ALA A 55 8.49 15.93 12.87
C ALA A 55 8.59 16.89 11.68
N HIS A 56 8.22 18.17 11.82
CA HIS A 56 8.43 19.16 10.79
C HIS A 56 9.92 19.55 10.71
N ILE A 57 10.54 19.36 9.54
CA ILE A 57 11.97 19.62 9.33
C ILE A 57 12.18 21.01 8.74
N SER A 58 11.45 21.34 7.69
CA SER A 58 11.65 22.56 6.89
C SER A 58 10.50 22.74 5.91
N ASP A 59 10.31 23.95 5.41
CA ASP A 59 9.48 24.21 4.23
C ASP A 59 10.36 24.32 2.97
N ARG A 60 9.86 23.83 1.83
CA ARG A 60 10.52 23.96 0.53
C ARG A 60 9.54 24.44 -0.53
N SER A 61 10.02 25.37 -1.36
CA SER A 61 9.29 25.84 -2.55
C SER A 61 9.21 24.74 -3.61
N ILE A 62 8.06 24.08 -3.75
CA ILE A 62 7.85 22.95 -4.66
C ILE A 62 6.79 23.31 -5.70
N TYR A 63 7.10 23.06 -6.97
CA TYR A 63 6.13 23.19 -8.05
C TYR A 63 5.21 21.96 -8.09
N TRP A 64 3.91 22.19 -7.93
CA TRP A 64 2.87 21.19 -8.04
C TRP A 64 2.19 21.29 -9.40
N SER A 65 2.27 20.23 -10.21
CA SER A 65 1.69 20.19 -11.57
C SER A 65 0.16 20.32 -11.59
N ASP A 66 -0.48 20.04 -10.47
CA ASP A 66 -1.87 20.31 -10.17
C ASP A 66 -1.88 20.82 -8.72
N PRO A 67 -2.07 22.14 -8.49
CA PRO A 67 -2.80 23.11 -9.30
C PRO A 67 -1.99 23.97 -10.30
N ARG A 68 -0.79 23.56 -10.72
CA ARG A 68 0.18 24.35 -11.53
C ARG A 68 0.74 25.57 -10.79
N GLN A 69 1.08 25.39 -9.52
CA GLN A 69 1.59 26.45 -8.66
C GLN A 69 2.81 25.98 -7.88
N THR A 70 3.74 26.90 -7.64
CA THR A 70 4.79 26.69 -6.64
C THR A 70 4.25 27.05 -5.26
N ILE A 71 4.22 26.07 -4.36
CA ILE A 71 3.67 26.20 -3.00
C ILE A 71 4.80 25.92 -2.02
N ASP A 72 4.92 26.74 -0.97
CA ASP A 72 5.82 26.45 0.14
C ASP A 72 5.28 25.23 0.89
N THR A 73 6.01 24.13 0.79
CA THR A 73 5.53 22.80 1.12
C THR A 73 6.29 22.27 2.34
N PRO A 74 5.59 21.89 3.42
CA PRO A 74 6.23 21.33 4.61
C PRO A 74 6.85 19.97 4.32
N ILE A 75 8.07 19.79 4.83
CA ILE A 75 8.82 18.54 4.78
C ILE A 75 8.83 17.92 6.17
N TYR A 76 8.34 16.69 6.28
CA TYR A 76 8.26 15.94 7.53
C TYR A 76 9.28 14.81 7.60
N SER A 77 9.82 14.55 8.79
CA SER A 77 10.60 13.34 9.09
C SER A 77 9.65 12.18 9.32
N GLY A 78 9.61 11.23 8.38
CA GLY A 78 8.81 10.01 8.53
C GLY A 78 9.23 9.14 9.72
N ALA A 79 10.49 9.23 10.15
CA ALA A 79 10.99 8.55 11.35
C ALA A 79 10.37 9.07 12.67
N ARG A 80 9.76 10.27 12.65
CA ARG A 80 9.08 10.88 13.79
C ARG A 80 7.56 10.76 13.72
N LEU A 81 7.02 10.30 12.59
CA LEU A 81 5.59 10.05 12.45
C LEU A 81 5.26 8.68 13.06
N VAL A 82 4.23 8.65 13.90
CA VAL A 82 3.82 7.46 14.65
C VAL A 82 2.39 7.05 14.32
N SER A 83 2.01 5.82 14.67
CA SER A 83 0.66 5.29 14.43
C SER A 83 -0.43 6.25 14.91
N GLY A 84 -1.38 6.54 14.02
CA GLY A 84 -2.46 7.51 14.25
C GLY A 84 -2.18 8.92 13.73
N ASN A 85 -0.93 9.26 13.42
CA ASN A 85 -0.60 10.55 12.80
C ASN A 85 -1.19 10.64 11.39
N GLN A 86 -1.63 11.84 11.04
CA GLN A 86 -2.17 12.17 9.74
C GLN A 86 -1.45 13.41 9.18
N VAL A 87 -1.06 13.35 7.91
CA VAL A 87 -0.45 14.47 7.18
C VAL A 87 -1.27 14.75 5.93
N CYS A 88 -1.86 15.94 5.84
CA CYS A 88 -2.58 16.39 4.65
C CYS A 88 -1.62 17.08 3.67
N GLY A 89 -1.81 16.83 2.37
CA GLY A 89 -1.03 17.48 1.32
C GLY A 89 -1.52 18.90 0.99
N PRO A 90 -0.69 19.73 0.32
CA PRO A 90 0.65 19.42 -0.18
C PRO A 90 1.68 19.25 0.94
N ALA A 91 2.40 18.12 0.95
CA ALA A 91 3.45 17.83 1.92
C ALA A 91 4.43 16.80 1.33
N VAL A 92 5.64 16.75 1.88
CA VAL A 92 6.60 15.68 1.60
C VAL A 92 7.03 15.03 2.90
N ILE A 93 7.11 13.70 2.92
CA ILE A 93 7.58 12.93 4.06
C ILE A 93 8.89 12.24 3.64
N GLU A 94 9.99 12.60 4.27
CA GLU A 94 11.30 11.99 4.05
C GLU A 94 11.52 10.87 5.07
N THR A 95 11.79 9.67 4.59
CA THR A 95 12.20 8.51 5.40
C THR A 95 13.67 8.20 5.12
N THR A 96 14.24 7.20 5.81
CA THR A 96 15.64 6.84 5.63
C THR A 96 15.97 6.33 4.22
N ASP A 97 15.03 5.64 3.56
CA ASP A 97 15.24 4.95 2.29
C ASP A 97 14.30 5.41 1.16
N THR A 98 13.28 6.22 1.46
CA THR A 98 12.32 6.72 0.47
C THR A 98 11.74 8.10 0.81
N THR A 99 11.08 8.72 -0.16
CA THR A 99 10.39 10.01 -0.02
C THR A 99 8.94 9.86 -0.48
N LEU A 100 7.98 10.17 0.39
CA LEU A 100 6.56 10.17 0.05
C LEU A 100 6.10 11.58 -0.31
N VAL A 101 5.57 11.74 -1.52
CA VAL A 101 4.99 13.01 -1.99
C VAL A 101 3.48 12.97 -1.79
N VAL A 102 2.98 13.81 -0.88
CA VAL A 102 1.56 13.93 -0.56
C VAL A 102 0.99 15.10 -1.35
N HIS A 103 0.35 14.79 -2.48
CA HIS A 103 -0.23 15.82 -3.35
C HIS A 103 -1.35 16.63 -2.66
N PRO A 104 -1.63 17.87 -3.13
CA PRO A 104 -2.84 18.61 -2.76
C PRO A 104 -4.11 17.74 -2.87
N GLY A 105 -5.00 17.84 -1.88
CA GLY A 105 -6.22 17.02 -1.83
C GLY A 105 -5.98 15.53 -1.54
N ARG A 106 -4.80 15.16 -1.05
CA ARG A 106 -4.50 13.82 -0.52
C ARG A 106 -4.09 13.91 0.94
N ARG A 107 -4.13 12.76 1.61
CA ARG A 107 -3.62 12.59 2.96
C ARG A 107 -2.83 11.30 3.09
N VAL A 108 -1.91 11.29 4.03
CA VAL A 108 -1.22 10.09 4.51
C VAL A 108 -1.61 9.85 5.95
N ASP A 109 -1.99 8.61 6.24
CA ASP A 109 -2.26 8.12 7.59
C ASP A 109 -1.20 7.07 7.97
N VAL A 110 -0.66 7.14 9.19
CA VAL A 110 0.23 6.09 9.71
C VAL A 110 -0.59 5.03 10.41
N ASP A 111 -0.61 3.81 9.87
CA ASP A 111 -1.38 2.72 10.44
C ASP A 111 -0.73 2.13 11.71
N LEU A 112 -1.37 1.14 12.31
CA LEU A 112 -0.87 0.49 13.53
C LEU A 112 0.41 -0.32 13.30
N PHE A 113 0.75 -0.67 12.08
CA PHE A 113 1.98 -1.40 11.74
C PHE A 113 3.11 -0.46 11.31
N GLY A 114 2.87 0.85 11.28
CA GLY A 114 3.83 1.86 10.83
C GLY A 114 3.87 2.03 9.31
N ASN A 115 2.89 1.49 8.58
CA ASN A 115 2.75 1.75 7.16
C ASN A 115 2.17 3.15 6.93
N PHE A 116 2.65 3.81 5.88
CA PHE A 116 2.05 5.04 5.37
C PHE A 116 0.96 4.71 4.34
N VAL A 117 -0.29 5.03 4.66
CA VAL A 117 -1.44 4.80 3.79
C VAL A 117 -1.82 6.11 3.11
N LEU A 118 -1.52 6.21 1.81
CA LEU A 118 -1.89 7.37 1.00
C LEU A 118 -3.32 7.22 0.47
N SER A 119 -4.17 8.20 0.77
CA SER A 119 -5.56 8.25 0.34
C SER A 119 -5.88 9.58 -0.33
N LEU A 120 -6.94 9.59 -1.15
CA LEU A 120 -7.60 10.83 -1.54
C LEU A 120 -8.26 11.43 -0.30
N ALA A 121 -8.15 12.75 -0.12
CA ALA A 121 -8.74 13.46 1.02
C ALA A 121 -10.27 13.43 0.93
#